data_AF-A0A849TG90-F1
#
_entry.id   AF-A0A849TG90-F1
#
_cell.length_a   1.000
_cell.length_b   1.000
_cell.length_c   1.000
_cell.angle_alpha   90.00
_cell.angle_beta   90.00
_cell.angle_gamma   90.00
#
_symmetry.space_group_name_H-M   'P 1'
#
loop_
_entity.id
_entity.type
_entity.pdbx_description
1 polymer ?
#
loop_
_entity_poly.entity_id
_entity_poly.type
_entity_poly.pdbx_seq_one_letter_code
_entity_poly.pdbx_strand_id
1 'polypeptide(L)'
;MPDTRRIDAVDGLRAVAMLMVVAFHCMIMPNGWSGVWLFLVISGYVITRNFLARQSEFETPRAHYLDFITRRAVRIIPAYIVYLLVATVLMATVGNTQQFRVIPFLLTFTYNWQRIYLFENVPNDSLYGPMWSLSVEEQFYLFFPLLFLFAPRRHFLKVAVGILLLAPFARLAMSLSAATQGWPTDRIIDSVYLNAVLHFDAFLAGALIAIYEPRLQSNQRLVNRLRLGIIAGVLAYGVINT
;
A
#
# COMPACT_ATOMS: atom_id res chain seq x y z
N MET A 1 -1.18 -22.14 -21.35
CA MET A 1 -1.78 -21.20 -20.39
C MET A 1 -0.82 -21.11 -19.21
N PRO A 2 -0.29 -19.94 -18.83
CA PRO A 2 0.56 -19.87 -17.64
C PRO A 2 -0.32 -20.21 -16.45
N ASP A 3 0.13 -21.20 -15.69
CA ASP A 3 -0.51 -21.74 -14.50
C ASP A 3 -0.98 -20.61 -13.58
N THR A 4 -2.28 -20.59 -13.24
CA THR A 4 -2.88 -19.68 -12.25
C THR A 4 -2.49 -20.04 -10.82
N ARG A 5 -1.47 -20.90 -10.64
CA ARG A 5 -0.83 -21.20 -9.38
C ARG A 5 -0.54 -19.93 -8.60
N ARG A 6 -1.13 -19.88 -7.40
CA ARG A 6 -0.76 -18.99 -6.30
C ARG A 6 0.77 -18.97 -6.23
N ILE A 7 1.37 -17.81 -6.42
CA ILE A 7 2.83 -17.69 -6.34
C ILE A 7 3.14 -17.62 -4.84
N ASP A 8 3.34 -18.77 -4.20
CA ASP A 8 3.58 -18.87 -2.76
C ASP A 8 4.75 -17.99 -2.31
N ALA A 9 5.73 -17.76 -3.19
CA ALA A 9 6.84 -16.84 -2.96
C ALA A 9 6.40 -15.38 -2.72
N VAL A 10 5.30 -14.93 -3.34
CA VAL A 10 4.78 -13.56 -3.17
C VAL A 10 4.07 -13.41 -1.84
N ASP A 11 3.34 -14.43 -1.40
CA ASP A 11 2.74 -14.45 -0.06
C ASP A 11 3.83 -14.53 1.02
N GLY A 12 4.93 -15.26 0.77
CA GLY A 12 6.12 -15.26 1.64
C GLY A 12 6.78 -13.87 1.76
N LEU A 13 6.90 -13.14 0.65
CA LEU A 13 7.42 -11.76 0.65
C LEU A 13 6.53 -10.81 1.45
N ARG A 14 5.21 -10.97 1.41
CA ARG A 14 4.28 -10.20 2.26
C ARG A 14 4.48 -10.52 3.74
N ALA A 15 4.70 -11.79 4.07
CA ALA A 15 4.99 -12.18 5.45
C ALA A 15 6.29 -11.53 5.94
N VAL A 16 7.35 -11.50 5.12
CA VAL A 16 8.60 -10.79 5.45
C VAL A 16 8.33 -9.29 5.67
N ALA A 17 7.59 -8.65 4.76
CA ALA A 17 7.23 -7.24 4.88
C ALA A 17 6.46 -6.95 6.18
N MET A 18 5.51 -7.81 6.55
CA MET A 18 4.76 -7.72 7.80
C MET A 18 5.67 -7.90 9.03
N LEU A 19 6.58 -8.88 9.00
CA LEU A 19 7.52 -9.12 10.09
C LEU A 19 8.47 -7.94 10.30
N MET A 20 8.91 -7.26 9.24
CA MET A 20 9.69 -6.02 9.36
C MET A 20 8.91 -4.95 10.14
N VAL A 21 7.61 -4.78 9.86
CA VAL A 21 6.76 -3.81 10.57
C VAL A 21 6.56 -4.20 12.03
N VAL A 22 6.37 -5.49 12.33
CA VAL A 22 6.31 -5.98 13.71
C VAL A 22 7.63 -5.71 14.44
N ALA A 23 8.77 -6.03 13.83
CA ALA A 23 10.09 -5.80 14.40
C ALA A 23 10.37 -4.30 14.65
N PHE A 24 9.82 -3.40 13.84
CA PHE A 24 9.86 -1.97 14.08
C PHE A 24 9.13 -1.58 15.36
N HIS A 25 7.90 -2.05 15.56
CA HIS A 25 7.12 -1.75 16.78
C HIS A 25 7.70 -2.42 18.04
N CYS A 26 8.43 -3.53 17.88
CA CYS A 26 9.17 -4.16 18.97
C CYS A 26 10.53 -3.51 19.25
N MET A 27 10.89 -2.41 18.57
CA MET A 27 12.19 -1.73 18.69
C MET A 27 13.41 -2.62 18.32
N ILE A 28 13.18 -3.71 17.58
CA ILE A 28 14.21 -4.66 17.14
C ILE A 28 14.87 -4.18 15.84
N MET A 29 14.08 -3.54 14.96
CA MET A 29 14.54 -3.11 13.65
C MET A 29 14.13 -1.65 13.38
N PRO A 30 15.01 -0.66 13.60
CA PRO A 30 14.69 0.76 13.42
C PRO A 30 14.17 1.10 12.02
N ASN A 31 14.66 0.38 10.99
CA ASN A 31 14.25 0.56 9.59
C ASN A 31 13.08 -0.35 9.17
N GLY A 32 12.45 -1.06 10.11
CA GLY A 32 11.38 -2.01 9.81
C GLY A 32 10.09 -1.35 9.30
N TRP A 33 9.93 -0.04 9.49
CA TRP A 33 8.85 0.76 8.87
C TRP A 33 8.85 0.68 7.33
N SER A 34 10.03 0.44 6.72
CA SER A 34 10.14 0.20 5.27
C SER A 34 9.40 -1.07 4.79
N GLY A 35 9.05 -1.97 5.73
CA GLY A 35 8.18 -3.10 5.46
C GLY A 35 6.82 -2.69 4.91
N VAL A 36 6.28 -1.52 5.30
CA VAL A 36 5.04 -1.00 4.71
C VAL A 36 5.21 -0.71 3.23
N TRP A 37 6.30 -0.04 2.83
CA TRP A 37 6.58 0.24 1.41
C TRP A 37 6.68 -1.03 0.59
N LEU A 38 7.40 -2.02 1.11
CA LEU A 38 7.52 -3.33 0.47
C LEU A 38 6.14 -4.01 0.33
N PHE A 39 5.32 -3.96 1.37
CA PHE A 39 3.97 -4.51 1.35
C PHE A 39 3.11 -3.84 0.26
N LEU A 40 3.14 -2.50 0.15
CA LEU A 40 2.37 -1.75 -0.85
C LEU A 40 2.85 -2.07 -2.29
N VAL A 41 4.16 -2.20 -2.52
CA VAL A 41 4.72 -2.65 -3.82
C VAL A 41 4.22 -4.05 -4.18
N ILE A 42 4.31 -5.01 -3.24
CA ILE A 42 3.85 -6.38 -3.48
C ILE A 42 2.34 -6.41 -3.74
N SER A 43 1.57 -5.62 -2.99
CA SER A 43 0.14 -5.48 -3.22
C SER A 43 -0.16 -4.91 -4.60
N GLY A 44 0.51 -3.84 -5.02
CA GLY A 44 0.43 -3.30 -6.37
C GLY A 44 0.64 -4.35 -7.46
N TYR A 45 1.66 -5.20 -7.27
CA TYR A 45 1.96 -6.32 -8.17
C TYR A 45 0.82 -7.34 -8.23
N VAL A 46 0.37 -7.86 -7.08
CA VAL A 46 -0.68 -8.89 -7.02
C VAL A 46 -2.01 -8.37 -7.55
N ILE A 47 -2.38 -7.14 -7.19
CA ILE A 47 -3.60 -6.49 -7.69
C ILE A 47 -3.59 -6.44 -9.21
N THR A 48 -2.50 -5.91 -9.77
CA THR A 48 -2.36 -5.72 -11.21
C THR A 48 -2.39 -7.03 -11.95
N ARG A 49 -1.69 -8.05 -11.44
CA ARG A 49 -1.68 -9.38 -12.05
C ARG A 49 -3.06 -10.02 -12.03
N ASN A 50 -3.77 -9.97 -10.90
CA ASN A 50 -5.12 -10.53 -10.78
C ASN A 50 -6.14 -9.80 -11.67
N PHE A 51 -6.04 -8.48 -11.77
CA PHE A 51 -6.89 -7.67 -12.63
C PHE A 51 -6.63 -7.99 -14.11
N LEU A 52 -5.37 -8.01 -14.55
CA LEU A 52 -5.04 -8.29 -15.95
C LEU A 52 -5.33 -9.74 -16.37
N ALA A 53 -5.23 -10.70 -15.45
CA ALA A 53 -5.45 -12.11 -15.74
C ALA A 53 -6.88 -12.43 -16.19
N ARG A 54 -7.87 -11.65 -15.73
CA ARG A 54 -9.30 -11.89 -16.00
C ARG A 54 -9.91 -10.89 -16.97
N GLN A 55 -9.13 -9.94 -17.45
CA GLN A 55 -9.63 -8.85 -18.29
C GLN A 55 -10.37 -9.37 -19.54
N SER A 56 -9.93 -10.48 -20.13
CA SER A 56 -10.54 -11.07 -21.33
C SER A 56 -11.84 -11.83 -21.08
N GLU A 57 -12.21 -12.07 -19.81
CA GLU A 57 -13.45 -12.79 -19.45
C GLU A 57 -14.70 -11.90 -19.53
N PHE A 58 -14.53 -10.59 -19.71
CA PHE A 58 -15.62 -9.61 -19.64
C PHE A 58 -15.76 -8.84 -20.94
N GLU A 59 -17.00 -8.69 -21.40
CA GLU A 59 -17.32 -7.91 -22.61
C GLU A 59 -17.18 -6.40 -22.41
N THR A 60 -17.42 -5.92 -21.18
CA THR A 60 -17.35 -4.50 -20.85
C THR A 60 -16.35 -4.22 -19.74
N PRO A 61 -15.61 -3.09 -19.82
CA PRO A 61 -14.70 -2.69 -18.75
C PRO A 61 -15.41 -2.45 -17.40
N ARG A 62 -16.68 -2.04 -17.43
CA ARG A 62 -17.51 -1.85 -16.22
C ARG A 62 -17.83 -3.18 -15.53
N ALA A 63 -18.18 -4.23 -16.28
CA ALA A 63 -18.45 -5.54 -15.69
C ALA A 63 -17.20 -6.10 -15.02
N HIS A 64 -16.04 -6.01 -15.68
CA HIS A 64 -14.74 -6.40 -15.11
C HIS A 64 -14.41 -5.64 -13.83
N TYR A 65 -14.65 -4.31 -13.81
CA TYR A 65 -14.45 -3.47 -12.64
C TYR A 65 -15.28 -3.90 -11.43
N LEU A 66 -16.59 -4.08 -11.63
CA LEU A 66 -17.51 -4.46 -10.55
C LEU A 66 -17.16 -5.84 -9.98
N ASP A 67 -16.83 -6.78 -10.86
CA ASP A 67 -16.42 -8.12 -10.47
C ASP A 67 -15.08 -8.11 -9.69
N PHE A 68 -14.10 -7.29 -10.12
CA PHE A 68 -12.85 -7.08 -9.38
C PHE A 68 -13.09 -6.57 -7.96
N ILE A 69 -13.91 -5.53 -7.80
CA ILE A 69 -14.22 -4.95 -6.48
C ILE A 69 -15.00 -5.95 -5.63
N THR A 70 -16.00 -6.60 -6.19
CA THR A 70 -16.88 -7.53 -5.45
C THR A 70 -16.09 -8.68 -4.84
N ARG A 71 -15.24 -9.35 -5.62
CA ARG A 71 -14.40 -10.45 -5.09
C ARG A 71 -13.48 -9.98 -3.97
N ARG A 72 -12.97 -8.75 -4.07
CA ARG A 72 -12.05 -8.20 -3.09
C ARG A 72 -12.77 -7.84 -1.80
N ALA A 73 -13.94 -7.22 -1.91
CA ALA A 73 -14.84 -6.94 -0.81
C ALA A 73 -15.22 -8.22 -0.05
N VAL A 74 -15.66 -9.27 -0.76
CA VAL A 74 -16.02 -10.56 -0.14
C VAL A 74 -14.82 -11.24 0.56
N ARG A 75 -13.60 -11.01 0.07
CA ARG A 75 -12.38 -11.57 0.69
C ARG A 75 -11.91 -10.78 1.92
N ILE A 76 -12.00 -9.45 1.91
CA ILE A 76 -11.36 -8.58 2.92
C ILE A 76 -12.34 -8.14 3.99
N ILE A 77 -13.54 -7.70 3.60
CA ILE A 77 -14.51 -7.08 4.53
C ILE A 77 -14.88 -8.01 5.69
N PRO A 78 -15.17 -9.32 5.49
CA PRO A 78 -15.56 -10.17 6.62
C PRO A 78 -14.48 -10.24 7.70
N ALA A 79 -13.23 -10.51 7.32
CA ALA A 79 -12.12 -10.57 8.26
C ALA A 79 -11.84 -9.21 8.93
N TYR A 80 -11.96 -8.12 8.16
CA TYR A 80 -11.79 -6.76 8.67
C TYR A 80 -12.86 -6.40 9.72
N ILE A 81 -14.13 -6.68 9.45
CA ILE A 81 -15.23 -6.43 10.39
C ILE A 81 -15.05 -7.26 11.67
N VAL A 82 -14.67 -8.54 11.56
CA VAL A 82 -14.36 -9.37 12.74
C VAL A 82 -13.23 -8.76 13.55
N TYR A 83 -12.15 -8.32 12.90
CA TYR A 83 -11.05 -7.65 13.58
C TYR A 83 -11.50 -6.38 14.30
N LEU A 84 -12.25 -5.51 13.61
CA LEU A 84 -12.76 -4.27 14.21
C LEU A 84 -13.66 -4.56 15.41
N LEU A 85 -14.53 -5.57 15.32
CA LEU A 85 -15.39 -5.97 16.43
C LEU A 85 -14.55 -6.42 17.63
N VAL A 86 -13.61 -7.34 17.43
CA VAL A 86 -12.73 -7.84 18.50
C VAL A 86 -11.91 -6.71 19.10
N ALA A 87 -11.28 -5.86 18.27
CA ALA A 87 -10.51 -4.72 18.73
C ALA A 87 -11.36 -3.75 19.55
N THR A 88 -12.60 -3.46 19.11
CA THR A 88 -13.52 -2.57 19.82
C THR A 88 -13.92 -3.15 21.18
N VAL A 89 -14.24 -4.44 21.25
CA VAL A 89 -14.56 -5.12 22.51
C VAL A 89 -13.37 -5.09 23.46
N LEU A 90 -12.17 -5.43 22.99
CA LEU A 90 -10.95 -5.40 23.81
C LEU A 90 -10.60 -3.99 24.30
N MET A 91 -10.80 -2.96 23.48
CA MET A 91 -10.59 -1.58 23.91
C MET A 91 -11.64 -1.12 24.92
N ALA A 92 -12.88 -1.61 24.82
CA ALA A 92 -13.92 -1.35 25.81
C ALA A 92 -13.54 -1.93 27.18
N THR A 93 -12.99 -3.15 27.24
CA THR A 93 -12.67 -3.82 28.51
C THR A 93 -11.52 -3.14 29.27
N VAL A 94 -10.61 -2.46 28.57
CA VAL A 94 -9.52 -1.68 29.18
C VAL A 94 -9.87 -0.18 29.35
N GLY A 95 -11.12 0.21 29.11
CA GLY A 95 -11.61 1.59 29.31
C GLY A 95 -11.18 2.60 28.23
N ASN A 96 -10.65 2.17 27.09
CA ASN A 96 -10.13 3.03 26.03
C ASN A 96 -11.22 3.40 24.99
N THR A 97 -12.42 3.74 25.46
CA THR A 97 -13.58 4.01 24.61
C THR A 97 -13.47 5.32 23.83
N GLN A 98 -12.55 6.21 24.22
CA GLN A 98 -12.27 7.46 23.52
C GLN A 98 -11.80 7.26 22.07
N GLN A 99 -11.35 6.06 21.71
CA GLN A 99 -10.96 5.75 20.33
C GLN A 99 -12.15 5.39 19.44
N PHE A 100 -13.35 5.19 19.98
CA PHE A 100 -14.51 4.78 19.18
C PHE A 100 -14.98 5.86 18.20
N ARG A 101 -14.58 7.11 18.43
CA ARG A 101 -14.78 8.24 17.49
C ARG A 101 -14.16 8.01 16.11
N VAL A 102 -13.17 7.12 15.97
CA VAL A 102 -12.56 6.80 14.67
C VAL A 102 -13.28 5.71 13.89
N ILE A 103 -14.26 5.01 14.50
CA ILE A 103 -15.00 3.90 13.87
C ILE A 103 -15.64 4.30 12.52
N PRO A 104 -16.29 5.47 12.36
CA PRO A 104 -16.84 5.88 11.07
C PRO A 104 -15.79 5.92 9.95
N PHE A 105 -14.57 6.36 10.28
CA PHE A 105 -13.47 6.43 9.33
C PHE A 105 -12.87 5.05 9.03
N LEU A 106 -12.87 4.14 10.01
CA LEU A 106 -12.49 2.74 9.81
C LEU A 106 -13.48 2.02 8.89
N LEU A 107 -14.79 2.24 9.07
CA LEU A 107 -15.83 1.63 8.25
C LEU A 107 -15.88 2.16 6.82
N THR A 108 -15.45 3.40 6.61
CA THR A 108 -15.39 4.04 5.28
C THR A 108 -14.02 3.93 4.62
N PHE A 109 -13.05 3.24 5.24
CA PHE A 109 -11.66 3.17 4.79
C PHE A 109 -11.03 4.55 4.56
N THR A 110 -11.36 5.51 5.43
CA THR A 110 -10.80 6.88 5.43
C THR A 110 -10.00 7.19 6.69
N TYR A 111 -9.67 6.17 7.49
CA TYR A 111 -8.97 6.32 8.77
C TYR A 111 -7.60 7.01 8.63
N ASN A 112 -6.89 6.80 7.53
CA ASN A 112 -5.63 7.49 7.25
C ASN A 112 -5.83 9.02 7.12
N TRP A 113 -6.93 9.49 6.53
CA TRP A 113 -7.23 10.92 6.41
C TRP A 113 -7.67 11.55 7.73
N GLN A 114 -8.42 10.80 8.55
CA GLN A 114 -8.76 11.19 9.91
C GLN A 114 -7.49 11.45 10.72
N ARG A 115 -6.51 10.53 10.66
CA ARG A 115 -5.23 10.70 11.36
C ARG A 115 -4.47 11.95 10.92
N ILE A 116 -4.46 12.26 9.63
CA ILE A 116 -3.75 13.44 9.09
C ILE A 116 -4.46 14.75 9.49
N TYR A 117 -5.78 14.83 9.32
CA TYR A 117 -6.50 16.10 9.35
C TYR A 117 -7.26 16.38 10.65
N LEU A 118 -7.82 15.35 11.28
CA LEU A 118 -8.60 15.50 12.51
C LEU A 118 -7.73 15.30 13.76
N PHE A 119 -6.53 14.73 13.59
CA PHE A 119 -5.49 14.63 14.60
C PHE A 119 -5.99 14.16 15.96
N GLU A 120 -6.94 13.21 15.95
CA GLU A 120 -7.32 12.56 17.18
C GLU A 120 -6.16 11.66 17.55
N ASN A 121 -5.55 11.92 18.71
CA ASN A 121 -4.45 11.15 19.28
C ASN A 121 -4.87 9.69 19.53
N VAL A 122 -4.97 8.90 18.46
CA VAL A 122 -5.00 7.45 18.53
C VAL A 122 -3.54 7.03 18.61
N PRO A 123 -3.12 6.46 19.75
CA PRO A 123 -1.74 6.01 19.92
C PRO A 123 -1.35 5.02 18.81
N ASN A 124 -0.09 5.05 18.37
CA ASN A 124 0.39 4.14 17.32
C ASN A 124 0.34 2.65 17.74
N ASP A 125 0.32 2.38 19.05
CA ASP A 125 0.14 1.05 19.67
C ASP A 125 -1.33 0.67 19.87
N SER A 126 -2.27 1.52 19.44
CA SER A 126 -3.70 1.17 19.38
C SER A 126 -3.94 -0.05 18.51
N LEU A 127 -4.95 -0.85 18.87
CA LEU A 127 -5.46 -1.92 18.02
C LEU A 127 -6.04 -1.38 16.69
N TYR A 128 -6.41 -0.10 16.59
CA TYR A 128 -6.76 0.49 15.29
C TYR A 128 -5.54 1.00 14.52
N GLY A 129 -4.38 1.12 15.17
CA GLY A 129 -3.16 1.71 14.63
C GLY A 129 -2.83 1.21 13.22
N PRO A 130 -2.68 -0.10 12.99
CA PRO A 130 -2.30 -0.63 11.68
C PRO A 130 -3.35 -0.44 10.56
N MET A 131 -4.60 -0.06 10.88
CA MET A 131 -5.71 -0.03 9.91
C MET A 131 -5.60 1.09 8.87
N TRP A 132 -4.70 2.07 9.08
CA TRP A 132 -4.47 3.14 8.12
C TRP A 132 -3.91 2.58 6.80
N SER A 133 -3.05 1.57 6.84
CA SER A 133 -2.41 1.00 5.64
C SER A 133 -3.41 0.21 4.81
N LEU A 134 -4.35 -0.47 5.49
CA LEU A 134 -5.49 -1.12 4.82
C LEU A 134 -6.41 -0.09 4.17
N SER A 135 -6.68 1.04 4.83
CA SER A 135 -7.46 2.14 4.23
C SER A 135 -6.80 2.67 2.96
N VAL A 136 -5.48 2.88 2.99
CA VAL A 136 -4.68 3.29 1.82
C VAL A 136 -4.77 2.25 0.70
N GLU A 137 -4.68 0.96 1.05
CA GLU A 137 -4.74 -0.14 0.10
C GLU A 137 -6.13 -0.27 -0.57
N GLU A 138 -7.23 -0.12 0.19
CA GLU A 138 -8.59 -0.10 -0.36
C GLU A 138 -8.83 1.12 -1.26
N GLN A 139 -8.34 2.30 -0.88
CA GLN A 139 -8.41 3.50 -1.73
C GLN A 139 -7.67 3.28 -3.06
N PHE A 140 -6.53 2.60 -3.03
CA PHE A 140 -5.83 2.21 -4.24
C PHE A 140 -6.64 1.20 -5.06
N TYR A 141 -7.33 0.23 -4.45
CA TYR A 141 -8.17 -0.72 -5.20
C TYR A 141 -9.31 -0.06 -5.95
N LEU A 142 -9.89 1.00 -5.39
CA LEU A 142 -10.95 1.76 -6.06
C LEU A 142 -10.37 2.56 -7.23
N PHE A 143 -9.20 3.18 -7.04
CA PHE A 143 -8.60 4.05 -8.05
C PHE A 143 -7.88 3.29 -9.18
N PHE A 144 -7.22 2.18 -8.86
CA PHE A 144 -6.34 1.47 -9.77
C PHE A 144 -7.02 1.00 -11.07
N PRO A 145 -8.19 0.34 -11.03
CA PRO A 145 -8.88 -0.05 -12.25
C PRO A 145 -9.31 1.15 -13.11
N LEU A 146 -9.65 2.28 -12.48
CA LEU A 146 -10.04 3.51 -13.19
C LEU A 146 -8.89 4.02 -14.07
N LEU A 147 -7.64 3.82 -13.65
CA LEU A 147 -6.48 4.14 -14.48
C LEU A 147 -6.49 3.35 -15.81
N PHE A 148 -7.00 2.12 -15.85
CA PHE A 148 -7.11 1.34 -17.08
C PHE A 148 -8.36 1.67 -17.90
N LEU A 149 -9.40 2.21 -17.26
CA LEU A 149 -10.58 2.71 -17.95
C LEU A 149 -10.31 4.01 -18.70
N PHE A 150 -9.58 4.94 -18.06
CA PHE A 150 -9.39 6.29 -18.59
C PHE A 150 -8.04 6.50 -19.28
N ALA A 151 -7.00 5.73 -18.95
CA ALA A 151 -5.72 5.81 -19.63
C ALA A 151 -5.53 4.63 -20.59
N PRO A 152 -5.32 4.88 -21.90
CA PRO A 152 -4.92 3.83 -22.82
C PRO A 152 -3.66 3.14 -22.30
N ARG A 153 -3.56 1.81 -22.44
CA ARG A 153 -2.43 1.00 -21.96
C ARG A 153 -1.06 1.55 -22.41
N ARG A 154 -1.01 2.21 -23.58
CA ARG A 154 0.19 2.90 -24.12
C ARG A 154 0.65 4.12 -23.30
N HIS A 155 -0.25 4.76 -22.57
CA HIS A 155 0.04 5.91 -21.72
C HIS A 155 0.27 5.52 -20.26
N PHE A 156 -0.20 4.34 -19.83
CA PHE A 156 -0.03 3.85 -18.45
C PHE A 156 1.43 3.91 -17.99
N LEU A 157 2.37 3.46 -18.82
CA LEU A 157 3.80 3.53 -18.48
C LEU A 157 4.27 4.97 -18.23
N LYS A 158 3.88 5.91 -19.11
CA LYS A 158 4.27 7.32 -18.97
C LYS A 158 3.67 7.94 -17.71
N VAL A 159 2.41 7.63 -17.41
CA VAL A 159 1.72 8.10 -16.20
C VAL A 159 2.38 7.52 -14.95
N ALA A 160 2.60 6.21 -14.92
CA ALA A 160 3.23 5.54 -13.79
C ALA A 160 4.65 6.06 -13.54
N VAL A 161 5.50 6.15 -14.58
CA VAL A 161 6.84 6.72 -14.47
C VAL A 161 6.80 8.18 -14.05
N GLY A 162 5.87 8.98 -14.59
CA GLY A 162 5.66 10.36 -14.16
C GLY A 162 5.33 10.47 -12.68
N ILE A 163 4.42 9.63 -12.17
CA ILE A 163 4.08 9.59 -10.74
C ILE A 163 5.29 9.18 -9.90
N LEU A 164 6.04 8.14 -10.30
CA LEU A 164 7.26 7.71 -9.60
C LEU A 164 8.29 8.84 -9.51
N LEU A 165 8.50 9.60 -10.59
CA LEU A 165 9.46 10.70 -10.63
C LEU A 165 8.98 11.93 -9.83
N LEU A 166 7.68 12.19 -9.82
CA LEU A 166 7.08 13.33 -9.10
C LEU A 166 6.86 13.06 -7.61
N ALA A 167 6.81 11.79 -7.18
CA ALA A 167 6.48 11.42 -5.81
C ALA A 167 7.42 12.05 -4.75
N PRO A 168 8.76 12.09 -4.91
CA PRO A 168 9.65 12.77 -3.95
C PRO A 168 9.33 14.27 -3.82
N PHE A 169 9.03 14.93 -4.93
CA PHE A 169 8.67 16.35 -4.95
C PHE A 169 7.30 16.60 -4.30
N ALA A 170 6.33 15.71 -4.52
CA ALA A 170 5.02 15.78 -3.88
C ALA A 170 5.12 15.61 -2.35
N ARG A 171 5.98 14.70 -1.87
CA ARG A 171 6.26 14.55 -0.42
C ARG A 171 6.92 15.79 0.15
N LEU A 172 7.93 16.32 -0.52
CA LEU A 172 8.59 17.56 -0.10
C LEU A 172 7.60 18.74 -0.05
N ALA A 173 6.77 18.90 -1.09
CA ALA A 173 5.75 19.94 -1.14
C ALA A 173 4.73 19.82 0.00
N MET A 174 4.30 18.58 0.33
CA MET A 174 3.42 18.33 1.46
C MET A 174 4.09 18.69 2.79
N SER A 175 5.35 18.26 3.01
CA SER A 175 6.10 18.57 4.23
C SER A 175 6.30 20.07 4.42
N LEU A 176 6.68 20.79 3.35
CA LEU A 176 6.87 22.24 3.38
C LEU A 176 5.54 22.96 3.64
N SER A 177 4.47 22.57 2.96
CA SER A 177 3.13 23.15 3.18
C SER A 177 2.68 22.97 4.64
N ALA A 178 2.80 21.76 5.18
CA ALA A 178 2.45 21.48 6.57
C ALA A 178 3.33 22.28 7.56
N ALA A 179 4.63 22.42 7.28
CA ALA A 179 5.54 23.23 8.09
C ALA A 179 5.16 24.73 8.07
N THR A 180 4.79 25.28 6.90
CA THR A 180 4.35 26.70 6.80
C THR A 180 3.03 26.96 7.53
N GLN A 181 2.21 25.92 7.71
CA GLN A 181 0.97 25.98 8.49
C GLN A 181 1.20 25.78 10.00
N GLY A 182 2.46 25.62 10.43
CA GLY A 182 2.80 25.43 11.84
C GLY A 182 2.38 24.06 12.40
N TRP A 183 2.25 23.04 11.54
CA TRP A 183 1.93 21.69 12.03
C TRP A 183 3.10 21.14 12.87
N PRO A 184 2.81 20.42 13.97
CA PRO A 184 3.87 19.79 14.75
C PRO A 184 4.56 18.68 13.92
N THR A 185 5.81 18.36 14.27
CA THR A 185 6.68 17.50 13.46
C THR A 185 6.10 16.10 13.22
N ASP A 186 5.47 15.52 14.24
CA ASP A 186 4.76 14.24 14.18
C ASP A 186 3.62 14.27 13.15
N ARG A 187 2.83 15.35 13.12
CA ARG A 187 1.78 15.55 12.12
C ARG A 187 2.34 15.74 10.71
N ILE A 188 3.47 16.44 10.57
CA ILE A 188 4.14 16.59 9.26
C ILE A 188 4.57 15.21 8.75
N ILE A 189 5.14 14.37 9.62
CA ILE A 189 5.52 12.99 9.28
C ILE A 189 4.28 12.19 8.86
N ASP A 190 3.21 12.20 9.65
CA ASP A 190 1.97 11.48 9.36
C ASP A 190 1.31 11.96 8.05
N SER A 191 1.41 13.26 7.74
CA SER A 191 0.88 13.86 6.50
C SER A 191 1.53 13.33 5.21
N VAL A 192 2.75 12.80 5.35
CA VAL A 192 3.47 12.13 4.27
C VAL A 192 3.29 10.62 4.36
N TYR A 193 3.44 10.06 5.57
CA TYR A 193 3.49 8.62 5.80
C TYR A 193 2.13 7.93 5.74
N LEU A 194 1.02 8.61 6.02
CA LEU A 194 -0.32 8.02 6.00
C LEU A 194 -1.11 8.39 4.74
N ASN A 195 -0.55 9.26 3.90
CA ASN A 195 -1.26 9.84 2.77
C ASN A 195 -1.29 8.86 1.60
N ALA A 196 -2.50 8.40 1.25
CA ALA A 196 -2.67 7.38 0.21
C ALA A 196 -2.09 7.83 -1.13
N VAL A 197 -2.29 9.10 -1.51
CA VAL A 197 -1.82 9.64 -2.79
C VAL A 197 -0.30 9.62 -2.87
N LEU A 198 0.38 9.89 -1.74
CA LEU A 198 1.84 9.87 -1.64
C LEU A 198 2.43 8.45 -1.57
N HIS A 199 1.60 7.42 -1.54
CA HIS A 199 1.97 6.00 -1.60
C HIS A 199 1.62 5.31 -2.92
N PHE A 200 0.94 6.00 -3.84
CA PHE A 200 0.55 5.41 -5.11
C PHE A 200 1.75 5.02 -5.98
N ASP A 201 2.89 5.67 -5.82
CA ASP A 201 4.13 5.29 -6.50
C ASP A 201 4.62 3.88 -6.09
N ALA A 202 4.51 3.51 -4.82
CA ALA A 202 4.84 2.16 -4.35
C ALA A 202 3.94 1.12 -5.03
N PHE A 203 2.63 1.33 -5.03
CA PHE A 203 1.71 0.44 -5.73
C PHE A 203 1.95 0.40 -7.24
N LEU A 204 2.23 1.55 -7.87
CA LEU A 204 2.49 1.65 -9.30
C LEU A 204 3.81 0.99 -9.68
N ALA A 205 4.83 1.02 -8.84
CA ALA A 205 6.05 0.25 -9.04
C ALA A 205 5.73 -1.25 -9.12
N GLY A 206 4.92 -1.75 -8.19
CA GLY A 206 4.38 -3.11 -8.24
C GLY A 206 3.59 -3.41 -9.51
N ALA A 207 2.72 -2.49 -9.92
CA ALA A 207 1.93 -2.62 -11.13
C ALA A 207 2.79 -2.69 -12.40
N LEU A 208 3.83 -1.86 -12.49
CA LEU A 208 4.79 -1.90 -13.58
C LEU A 208 5.50 -3.26 -13.64
N ILE A 209 5.95 -3.79 -12.49
CA ILE A 209 6.54 -5.12 -12.44
C ILE A 209 5.57 -6.17 -13.00
N ALA A 210 4.30 -6.15 -12.59
CA ALA A 210 3.30 -7.10 -13.07
C ALA A 210 3.02 -6.99 -14.58
N ILE A 211 2.94 -5.77 -15.12
CA ILE A 211 2.67 -5.54 -16.55
C ILE A 211 3.84 -6.00 -17.42
N TYR A 212 5.07 -5.79 -16.94
CA TYR A 212 6.29 -6.07 -17.71
C TYR A 212 6.94 -7.41 -17.35
N GLU A 213 6.41 -8.15 -16.37
CA GLU A 213 6.89 -9.48 -15.96
C GLU A 213 7.13 -10.42 -17.17
N PRO A 214 6.21 -10.57 -18.15
CA PRO A 214 6.47 -11.45 -19.30
C PRO A 214 7.67 -11.02 -20.15
N ARG A 215 7.94 -9.71 -20.25
CA ARG A 215 9.09 -9.17 -20.98
C ARG A 215 10.39 -9.24 -20.17
N LEU A 216 10.29 -9.17 -18.85
CA LEU A 216 11.43 -9.35 -17.95
C LEU A 216 11.89 -10.80 -17.98
N GLN A 217 10.95 -11.75 -17.88
CA GLN A 217 11.26 -13.18 -17.92
C GLN A 217 11.86 -13.63 -19.27
N SER A 218 11.52 -12.96 -20.38
CA SER A 218 12.15 -13.25 -21.67
C SER A 218 13.55 -12.64 -21.84
N ASN A 219 14.00 -11.77 -20.92
CA ASN A 219 15.32 -11.12 -20.98
C ASN A 219 16.14 -11.38 -19.71
N GLN A 220 16.77 -12.55 -19.66
CA GLN A 220 17.57 -13.00 -18.51
C GLN A 220 18.72 -12.04 -18.14
N ARG A 221 19.29 -11.32 -19.12
CA ARG A 221 20.34 -10.32 -18.86
C ARG A 221 19.81 -9.12 -18.08
N LEU A 222 18.61 -8.65 -18.41
CA LEU A 222 17.95 -7.56 -17.69
C LEU A 222 17.59 -7.99 -16.26
N VAL A 223 17.06 -9.20 -16.09
CA VAL A 223 16.77 -9.78 -14.75
C VAL A 223 18.04 -9.82 -13.89
N ASN A 224 19.16 -10.29 -14.44
CA ASN A 224 20.41 -10.36 -13.70
C ASN A 224 20.93 -8.96 -13.31
N ARG A 225 20.81 -7.96 -14.20
CA ARG A 225 21.18 -6.57 -13.88
C ARG A 225 20.30 -5.97 -12.78
N LEU A 226 18.99 -6.21 -12.82
CA LEU A 226 18.07 -5.75 -11.78
C LEU A 226 18.37 -6.42 -10.44
N ARG A 227 18.64 -7.73 -10.42
CA ARG A 227 19.06 -8.45 -9.20
C ARG A 227 20.33 -7.87 -8.61
N LEU A 228 21.36 -7.65 -9.43
CA LEU A 228 22.61 -7.04 -9.00
C LEU A 228 22.41 -5.61 -8.49
N GLY A 229 21.56 -4.82 -9.15
CA GLY A 229 21.21 -3.47 -8.71
C GLY A 229 20.48 -3.44 -7.38
N ILE A 230 19.54 -4.36 -7.15
CA ILE A 230 18.84 -4.51 -5.86
C ILE A 230 19.83 -4.92 -4.76
N ILE A 231 20.68 -5.91 -5.02
CA ILE A 231 21.70 -6.34 -4.05
C ILE A 231 22.65 -5.19 -3.71
N ALA A 232 23.16 -4.48 -4.72
CA ALA A 232 24.04 -3.32 -4.51
C ALA A 232 23.33 -2.20 -3.73
N GLY A 233 22.05 -1.93 -4.03
CA GLY A 233 21.25 -0.95 -3.30
C GLY A 233 21.01 -1.31 -1.83
N VAL A 234 20.68 -2.58 -1.56
CA VAL A 234 20.51 -3.09 -0.18
C VAL A 234 21.81 -3.03 0.59
N LEU A 235 22.94 -3.41 -0.02
CA LEU A 235 24.26 -3.34 0.59
C LEU A 235 24.66 -1.88 0.86
N ALA A 236 24.45 -0.98 -0.10
CA ALA A 236 24.72 0.45 0.07
C ALA A 236 23.87 1.07 1.20
N TYR A 237 22.59 0.72 1.28
CA TYR A 237 21.71 1.16 2.37
C TYR A 237 22.14 0.59 3.72
N GLY A 238 22.60 -0.66 3.76
CA GLY A 238 23.15 -1.28 4.96
C GLY A 238 24.40 -0.54 5.48
N VAL A 239 25.31 -0.18 4.58
CA VAL A 239 26.55 0.55 4.90
C VAL A 239 26.29 1.99 5.37
N ILE A 240 25.25 2.64 4.85
CA ILE A 240 24.91 4.03 5.23
C ILE A 240 24.27 4.10 6.63
N ASN A 241 23.69 3.00 7.13
CA ASN A 241 22.97 2.95 8.41
C ASN A 241 23.69 2.18 9.53
N THR A 242 24.96 1.81 9.33
CA THR A 242 25.87 1.26 10.35
C THR A 242 26.90 2.29 10.75
#